data_AF-R7ZFP2-F1
#
_entry.id   AF-R7ZFP2-F1
#
_cell.length_a   1.000
_cell.length_b   1.000
_cell.length_c   1.000
_cell.angle_alpha   90.00
_cell.angle_beta   90.00
_cell.angle_gamma   90.00
#
_symmetry.space_group_name_H-M   'P 1'
#
loop_
_entity.id
_entity.type
_entity.pdbx_description
1 polymer ?
#
loop_
_entity_poly.entity_id
_entity_poly.type
_entity_poly.pdbx_seq_one_letter_code
_entity_poly.pdbx_strand_id
1 'polypeptide(L)'
;MLESIHFMYDNISSKDMGVTIGWSSGNLFEENFLPTRRIIEKKIANNETPYFQRVEHEPLSFKLSFYLDDWVNESDLRKIARWLLQPYYKPLVFDHNPNRVMYALVEGDSTLIHNGLKQGYVELKIRCDSPYTYSHEHILDKIEFRESNKSYLLKDDITTFAEGECHNMKITSNGLTIDAMNNTWGILYANTTNWGDNCNGNY
;
A
#
# COMPACT_ATOMS: atom_id res chain seq x y z
N MET A 1 -9.50 15.21 5.05
CA MET A 1 -8.73 16.04 4.07
C MET A 1 -9.36 17.42 3.91
N LEU A 2 -10.69 17.50 3.81
CA LEU A 2 -11.50 18.70 3.69
C LEU A 2 -11.51 19.57 4.94
N GLU A 3 -11.07 19.05 6.10
CA GLU A 3 -10.84 19.86 7.30
C GLU A 3 -9.64 20.81 7.17
N SER A 4 -8.78 20.62 6.16
CA SER A 4 -7.63 21.49 5.95
C SER A 4 -8.03 22.75 5.20
N ILE A 5 -7.51 23.89 5.66
CA ILE A 5 -7.71 25.20 5.02
C ILE A 5 -6.71 25.39 3.87
N HIS A 6 -5.49 24.90 4.06
CA HIS A 6 -4.43 24.97 3.06
C HIS A 6 -3.88 23.58 2.74
N PHE A 7 -3.20 23.51 1.61
CA PHE A 7 -2.50 22.33 1.14
C PHE A 7 -1.20 22.73 0.47
N MET A 8 -0.29 21.77 0.32
CA MET A 8 0.94 21.92 -0.45
C MET A 8 0.86 21.01 -1.67
N TYR A 9 1.11 21.56 -2.86
CA TYR A 9 1.15 20.81 -4.12
C TYR A 9 2.41 21.15 -4.89
N ASP A 10 3.12 20.12 -5.35
CA ASP A 10 4.44 20.25 -5.99
C ASP A 10 5.43 21.06 -5.14
N ASN A 11 5.40 20.83 -3.82
CA ASN A 11 6.20 21.53 -2.79
C ASN A 11 5.95 23.04 -2.68
N ILE A 12 4.85 23.55 -3.24
CA ILE A 12 4.43 24.95 -3.12
C ILE A 12 3.17 25.01 -2.26
N SER A 13 3.14 25.92 -1.28
CA SER A 13 1.98 26.11 -0.42
C SER A 13 0.85 26.83 -1.16
N SER A 14 -0.39 26.40 -0.95
CA SER A 14 -1.58 27.07 -1.47
C SER A 14 -1.70 28.50 -0.91
N LYS A 15 -1.19 28.74 0.30
CA LYS A 15 -1.16 30.07 0.93
C LYS A 15 -0.33 31.07 0.12
N ASP A 16 0.81 30.65 -0.41
CA ASP A 16 1.67 31.50 -1.25
C ASP A 16 1.05 31.80 -2.62
N MET A 17 0.07 30.99 -3.02
CA MET A 17 -0.69 31.15 -4.25
C MET A 17 -2.03 31.88 -4.05
N GLY A 18 -2.38 32.27 -2.82
CA GLY A 18 -3.66 32.91 -2.50
C GLY A 18 -4.86 31.96 -2.67
N VAL A 19 -4.63 30.66 -2.47
CA VAL A 19 -5.63 29.61 -2.65
C VAL A 19 -5.98 28.98 -1.30
N THR A 20 -7.28 28.94 -1.02
CA THR A 20 -7.82 28.41 0.23
C THR A 20 -8.86 27.35 -0.07
N ILE A 21 -8.81 26.20 0.58
CA ILE A 21 -9.83 25.14 0.42
C ILE A 21 -11.16 25.70 0.91
N GLY A 22 -12.20 25.58 0.08
CA GLY A 22 -13.49 26.18 0.35
C GLY A 22 -14.60 25.41 -0.36
N TRP A 23 -15.73 25.24 0.32
CA TRP A 23 -16.90 24.55 -0.21
C TRP A 23 -18.09 25.49 -0.29
N SER A 24 -18.87 25.38 -1.36
CA SER A 24 -20.01 26.25 -1.62
C SER A 24 -21.33 25.70 -1.06
N SER A 25 -21.40 24.41 -0.73
CA SER A 25 -22.62 23.80 -0.20
C SER A 25 -22.58 23.74 1.33
N GLY A 26 -23.65 24.23 1.98
CA GLY A 26 -23.77 24.28 3.44
C GLY A 26 -24.03 22.93 4.13
N ASN A 27 -23.64 21.82 3.48
CA ASN A 27 -23.79 20.48 3.99
C ASN A 27 -22.52 20.03 4.75
N LEU A 28 -22.64 18.91 5.46
CA LEU A 28 -21.51 18.23 6.09
C LEU A 28 -20.47 17.81 5.04
N PHE A 29 -19.20 17.71 5.46
CA PHE A 29 -18.12 17.24 4.61
C PHE A 29 -18.33 15.77 4.23
N GLU A 30 -18.35 15.50 2.92
CA GLU A 30 -18.38 14.15 2.37
C GLU A 30 -17.00 13.79 1.86
N GLU A 31 -16.35 12.80 2.49
CA GLU A 31 -15.04 12.30 2.10
C GLU A 31 -15.10 10.82 1.76
N ASN A 32 -14.26 10.41 0.81
CA ASN A 32 -14.15 9.01 0.48
C ASN A 32 -13.37 8.27 1.58
N PHE A 33 -14.06 7.39 2.32
CA PHE A 33 -13.46 6.66 3.44
C PHE A 33 -12.56 5.51 2.99
N LEU A 34 -12.95 4.82 1.90
CA LEU A 34 -12.19 3.70 1.32
C LEU A 34 -12.05 3.89 -0.19
N PRO A 35 -10.93 3.46 -0.79
CA PRO A 35 -10.78 3.48 -2.24
C PRO A 35 -11.82 2.54 -2.87
N THR A 36 -12.34 2.94 -4.03
CA THR A 36 -13.24 2.10 -4.83
C THR A 36 -12.55 0.78 -5.14
N ARG A 37 -13.22 -0.33 -4.86
CA ARG A 37 -12.68 -1.67 -5.08
C ARG A 37 -13.71 -2.57 -5.74
N ARG A 38 -13.24 -3.41 -6.65
CA ARG A 38 -14.05 -4.40 -7.37
C ARG A 38 -13.65 -5.79 -6.94
N ILE A 39 -14.63 -6.58 -6.51
CA ILE A 39 -14.42 -8.00 -6.18
C ILE A 39 -14.57 -8.80 -7.46
N ILE A 40 -13.55 -9.59 -7.80
CA ILE A 40 -13.55 -10.48 -8.95
C ILE A 40 -13.85 -11.89 -8.45
N GLU A 41 -14.96 -12.45 -8.92
CA GLU A 41 -15.43 -13.77 -8.52
C GLU A 41 -15.86 -14.59 -9.73
N LYS A 42 -15.77 -15.91 -9.61
CA LYS A 42 -16.21 -16.85 -10.65
C LYS A 42 -17.35 -17.71 -10.13
N LYS A 43 -18.49 -17.66 -10.82
CA LYS A 43 -19.63 -18.53 -10.56
C LYS A 43 -19.58 -19.77 -11.46
N ILE A 44 -19.90 -20.93 -10.90
CA ILE A 44 -20.02 -22.20 -11.63
C ILE A 44 -21.50 -22.63 -11.59
N ALA A 45 -21.97 -23.33 -12.63
CA ALA A 45 -23.33 -23.87 -12.66
C ALA A 45 -23.58 -24.78 -11.45
N ASN A 46 -24.79 -24.71 -10.88
CA ASN A 46 -25.24 -25.46 -9.70
C ASN A 46 -24.45 -25.20 -8.40
N ASN A 47 -23.58 -24.19 -8.33
CA ASN A 47 -23.07 -23.69 -7.06
C ASN A 47 -23.69 -22.31 -6.76
N GLU A 48 -24.34 -22.20 -5.61
CA GLU A 48 -24.92 -20.95 -5.13
C GLU A 48 -23.84 -19.97 -4.66
N THR A 49 -22.71 -20.49 -4.18
CA THR A 49 -21.58 -19.70 -3.67
C THR A 49 -20.54 -19.43 -4.77
N PRO A 50 -20.24 -18.16 -5.11
CA PRO A 50 -19.19 -17.84 -6.08
C PRO A 50 -17.79 -18.03 -5.48
N TYR A 51 -16.82 -18.37 -6.31
CA TYR A 51 -15.42 -18.49 -5.91
C TYR A 51 -14.72 -17.13 -5.98
N PHE A 52 -14.29 -16.62 -4.83
CA PHE A 52 -13.48 -15.41 -4.73
C PHE A 52 -12.13 -15.60 -5.45
N GLN A 53 -11.76 -14.66 -6.31
CA GLN A 53 -10.46 -14.68 -6.99
C GLN A 53 -9.52 -13.61 -6.44
N ARG A 54 -9.96 -12.35 -6.45
CA ARG A 54 -9.17 -11.21 -5.99
C ARG A 54 -10.03 -9.97 -5.79
N VAL A 55 -9.44 -8.96 -5.15
CA VAL A 55 -9.95 -7.59 -5.10
C VAL A 55 -9.04 -6.71 -5.95
N GLU A 56 -9.64 -5.93 -6.84
CA GLU A 56 -8.96 -4.89 -7.62
C GLU A 56 -9.29 -3.53 -7.01
N HIS A 57 -8.28 -2.68 -6.87
CA HIS A 57 -8.43 -1.33 -6.31
C HIS A 57 -8.26 -0.29 -7.41
N GLU A 58 -9.17 0.66 -7.47
CA GLU A 58 -9.03 1.82 -8.34
C GLU A 58 -8.20 2.90 -7.64
N PRO A 59 -7.41 3.70 -8.38
CA PRO A 59 -6.66 4.81 -7.80
C PRO A 59 -7.59 5.81 -7.10
N LEU A 60 -7.16 6.31 -5.95
CA LEU A 60 -7.96 7.23 -5.16
C LEU A 60 -8.24 8.51 -5.97
N SER A 61 -9.52 8.86 -6.10
CA SER A 61 -9.94 10.08 -6.78
C SER A 61 -10.93 10.82 -5.90
N PHE A 62 -10.79 12.14 -5.81
CA PHE A 62 -11.66 12.99 -5.02
C PHE A 62 -11.79 14.38 -5.65
N LYS A 63 -12.82 15.11 -5.25
CA LYS A 63 -13.06 16.48 -5.68
C LYS A 63 -12.49 17.43 -4.65
N LEU A 64 -11.72 18.40 -5.10
CA LEU A 64 -11.21 19.48 -4.28
C LEU A 64 -11.77 20.79 -4.82
N SER A 65 -12.45 21.52 -3.93
CA SER A 65 -12.94 22.85 -4.23
C SER A 65 -12.12 23.87 -3.44
N PHE A 66 -11.70 24.93 -4.11
CA PHE A 66 -10.96 26.00 -3.46
C PHE A 66 -11.44 27.37 -3.93
N TYR A 67 -11.38 28.31 -3.00
CA TYR A 67 -11.62 29.72 -3.20
C TYR A 67 -10.31 30.42 -3.60
N LEU A 68 -10.44 31.40 -4.47
CA LEU A 68 -9.35 32.24 -4.93
C LEU A 68 -9.51 33.62 -4.29
N ASP A 69 -8.61 33.98 -3.38
CA ASP A 69 -8.58 35.33 -2.81
C ASP A 69 -8.09 36.32 -3.86
N ASP A 70 -8.89 37.36 -4.11
CA ASP A 70 -8.50 38.55 -4.89
C ASP A 70 -7.72 38.29 -6.20
N TRP A 71 -8.29 37.47 -7.10
CA TRP A 71 -7.81 37.29 -8.48
C TRP A 71 -8.12 38.51 -9.38
N VAL A 72 -7.76 39.70 -8.89
CA VAL A 72 -7.99 41.00 -9.53
C VAL A 72 -7.37 41.04 -10.93
N ASN A 73 -6.24 40.36 -11.14
CA ASN A 73 -5.53 40.29 -12.41
C ASN A 73 -5.60 38.90 -13.05
N GLU A 74 -5.80 38.84 -14.38
CA GLU A 74 -5.76 37.58 -15.14
C GLU A 74 -4.40 36.86 -15.04
N SER A 75 -3.31 37.58 -14.72
CA SER A 75 -1.98 37.00 -14.54
C SER A 75 -1.95 35.99 -13.40
N ASP A 76 -2.68 36.26 -12.33
CA ASP A 76 -2.64 35.48 -11.09
C ASP A 76 -3.40 34.17 -11.29
N LEU A 77 -4.55 34.23 -11.96
CA LEU A 77 -5.30 33.04 -12.37
C LEU A 77 -4.46 32.15 -13.29
N ARG A 78 -3.76 32.72 -14.28
CA ARG A 78 -2.87 31.95 -15.16
C ARG A 78 -1.71 31.32 -14.40
N LYS A 79 -1.18 31.99 -13.38
CA LYS A 79 -0.12 31.45 -12.51
C LYS A 79 -0.62 30.23 -11.74
N ILE A 80 -1.79 30.32 -11.14
CA ILE A 80 -2.42 29.20 -10.40
C ILE A 80 -2.74 28.04 -11.34
N ALA A 81 -3.33 28.33 -12.51
CA ALA A 81 -3.62 27.30 -13.52
C ALA A 81 -2.35 26.57 -13.97
N ARG A 82 -1.23 27.28 -14.21
CA ARG A 82 0.05 26.66 -14.56
C ARG A 82 0.66 25.84 -13.41
N TRP A 83 0.47 26.27 -12.18
CA TRP A 83 0.94 25.53 -11.01
C TRP A 83 0.18 24.20 -10.85
N LEU A 84 -1.14 24.21 -11.05
CA LEU A 84 -1.97 23.01 -10.93
C LEU A 84 -1.84 22.08 -12.15
N LEU A 85 -1.67 22.66 -13.35
CA LEU A 85 -1.50 21.92 -14.60
C LEU A 85 -0.08 21.35 -14.71
N GLN A 86 0.11 20.15 -14.15
CA GLN A 86 1.37 19.43 -14.18
C GLN A 86 1.30 18.23 -15.15
N PRO A 87 2.41 17.85 -15.82
CA PRO A 87 2.42 16.72 -16.75
C PRO A 87 2.47 15.34 -16.07
N TYR A 88 2.85 15.29 -14.78
CA TYR A 88 3.03 14.06 -14.01
C TYR A 88 2.47 14.21 -12.60
N TYR A 89 2.23 13.09 -11.91
CA TYR A 89 1.79 13.09 -10.52
C TYR A 89 2.79 13.83 -9.63
N LYS A 90 2.29 14.77 -8.83
CA LYS A 90 3.08 15.58 -7.90
C LYS A 90 2.64 15.32 -6.47
N PRO A 91 3.53 15.51 -5.48
CA PRO A 91 3.18 15.35 -4.08
C PRO A 91 2.14 16.41 -3.66
N LEU A 92 1.09 15.94 -3.01
CA LEU A 92 0.01 16.70 -2.39
C LEU A 92 -0.03 16.34 -0.91
N VAL A 93 0.05 17.35 -0.06
CA VAL A 93 0.02 17.23 1.40
C VAL A 93 -1.01 18.22 1.95
N PHE A 94 -1.80 17.78 2.92
CA PHE A 94 -2.81 18.61 3.58
C PHE A 94 -2.36 19.00 4.99
N ASP A 95 -2.64 20.23 5.40
CA ASP A 95 -2.19 20.77 6.70
C ASP A 95 -2.67 19.96 7.91
N HIS A 96 -3.88 19.39 7.86
CA HIS A 96 -4.40 18.57 8.96
C HIS A 96 -3.58 17.28 9.17
N ASN A 97 -3.05 16.71 8.08
CA ASN A 97 -2.26 15.47 8.11
C ASN A 97 -0.93 15.68 7.37
N PRO A 98 0.02 16.43 7.95
CA PRO A 98 1.25 16.80 7.26
C PRO A 98 2.14 15.59 6.97
N ASN A 99 2.02 14.50 7.73
CA ASN A 99 2.81 13.28 7.51
C ASN A 99 2.30 12.41 6.34
N ARG A 100 1.15 12.74 5.76
CA ARG A 100 0.49 11.95 4.72
C ARG A 100 0.72 12.60 3.36
N VAL A 101 1.45 11.89 2.50
CA VAL A 101 1.78 12.33 1.14
C VAL A 101 0.94 11.55 0.13
N MET A 102 0.34 12.28 -0.80
CA MET A 102 -0.45 11.73 -1.89
C MET A 102 0.18 12.15 -3.21
N TYR A 103 0.42 11.23 -4.13
CA TYR A 103 0.87 11.59 -5.47
C TYR A 103 -0.34 11.83 -6.35
N ALA A 104 -0.61 13.10 -6.62
CA ALA A 104 -1.86 13.58 -7.19
C ALA A 104 -1.62 14.29 -8.54
N LEU A 105 -2.62 14.18 -9.42
CA LEU A 105 -2.70 14.86 -10.69
C LEU A 105 -4.13 15.39 -10.87
N VAL A 106 -4.26 16.60 -11.40
CA VAL A 106 -5.57 17.14 -11.77
C VAL A 106 -6.06 16.43 -13.03
N GLU A 107 -7.24 15.82 -12.98
CA GLU A 107 -7.85 15.05 -14.07
C GLU A 107 -9.21 15.64 -14.46
N GLY A 108 -9.48 15.70 -15.76
CA GLY A 108 -10.80 16.05 -16.29
C GLY A 108 -11.01 17.55 -16.47
N ASP A 109 -12.28 17.94 -16.48
CA ASP A 109 -12.68 19.32 -16.72
C ASP A 109 -12.56 20.16 -15.44
N SER A 110 -11.98 21.35 -15.57
CA SER A 110 -11.94 22.36 -14.51
C SER A 110 -13.00 23.42 -14.77
N THR A 111 -13.93 23.62 -13.83
CA THR A 111 -14.95 24.68 -13.92
C THR A 111 -14.63 25.80 -12.93
N LEU A 112 -14.59 27.03 -13.43
CA LEU A 112 -14.45 28.24 -12.64
C LEU A 112 -15.83 28.86 -12.47
N ILE A 113 -16.35 28.86 -11.25
CA ILE A 113 -17.67 29.42 -10.93
C ILE A 113 -17.46 30.75 -10.23
N HIS A 114 -17.90 31.85 -10.85
CA HIS A 114 -17.69 33.20 -10.34
C HIS A 114 -18.97 34.03 -10.37
N ASN A 115 -19.10 34.96 -9.42
CA ASN A 115 -20.24 35.88 -9.30
C ASN A 115 -20.15 37.12 -10.22
N GLY A 116 -19.11 37.22 -11.05
CA GLY A 116 -18.87 38.37 -11.94
C GLY A 116 -18.18 39.56 -11.26
N LEU A 117 -18.01 39.53 -9.93
CA LEU A 117 -17.26 40.52 -9.14
C LEU A 117 -15.85 40.01 -8.80
N LYS A 118 -15.28 39.14 -9.65
CA LYS A 118 -13.98 38.47 -9.42
C LYS A 118 -13.90 37.77 -8.07
N GLN A 119 -14.99 37.13 -7.67
CA GLN A 119 -15.03 36.23 -6.53
C GLN A 119 -15.67 34.92 -7.00
N GLY A 120 -15.10 33.80 -6.56
CA GLY A 120 -15.52 32.51 -7.07
C GLY A 120 -14.74 31.35 -6.48
N TYR A 121 -15.17 30.16 -6.83
CA TYR A 121 -14.49 28.92 -6.48
C TYR A 121 -14.21 28.12 -7.74
N VAL A 122 -13.15 27.32 -7.66
CA VAL A 122 -12.80 26.33 -8.69
C VAL A 122 -13.05 24.96 -8.08
N GLU A 123 -13.73 24.10 -8.82
CA GLU A 123 -13.85 22.68 -8.49
C GLU A 123 -12.96 21.88 -9.43
N LEU A 124 -12.02 21.14 -8.85
CA LEU A 124 -11.12 20.25 -9.58
C LEU A 124 -11.32 18.82 -9.12
N LYS A 125 -11.29 17.89 -10.07
CA LYS A 125 -11.16 16.47 -9.76
C LYS A 125 -9.68 16.12 -9.72
N ILE A 126 -9.26 15.56 -8.58
CA ILE A 126 -7.89 15.12 -8.35
C ILE A 126 -7.88 13.59 -8.39
N ARG A 127 -6.97 13.04 -9.18
CA ARG A 127 -6.70 11.60 -9.28
C ARG A 127 -5.32 11.31 -8.72
N CYS A 128 -5.22 10.28 -7.89
CA CYS A 128 -3.95 9.79 -7.37
C CYS A 128 -3.38 8.68 -8.26
N ASP A 129 -2.09 8.40 -8.09
CA ASP A 129 -1.41 7.29 -8.74
C ASP A 129 -1.85 5.91 -8.21
N SER A 130 -2.20 5.86 -6.92
CA SER A 130 -2.50 4.63 -6.18
C SER A 130 -3.72 4.82 -5.25
N PRO A 131 -4.31 3.73 -4.74
CA PRO A 131 -5.36 3.79 -3.71
C PRO A 131 -4.80 4.12 -2.31
N TYR A 132 -3.49 4.23 -2.15
CA TYR A 132 -2.81 4.36 -0.87
C TYR A 132 -2.25 5.76 -0.69
N THR A 133 -1.81 6.06 0.52
CA THR A 133 -1.09 7.29 0.84
C THR A 133 0.17 6.95 1.59
N TYR A 134 1.21 7.71 1.33
CA TYR A 134 2.56 7.42 1.76
C TYR A 134 2.94 8.26 2.98
N SER A 135 3.89 7.77 3.76
CA SER A 135 4.63 8.61 4.69
C SER A 135 5.73 9.37 3.93
N HIS A 136 6.32 10.36 4.59
CA HIS A 136 7.60 10.88 4.13
C HIS A 136 8.68 9.79 4.17
N GLU A 137 9.75 9.98 3.41
CA GLU A 137 10.90 9.09 3.43
C GLU A 137 11.53 9.09 4.82
N HIS A 138 11.71 7.89 5.38
CA HIS A 138 12.37 7.70 6.66
C HIS A 138 13.72 7.01 6.41
N ILE A 139 14.81 7.71 6.73
CA ILE A 139 16.16 7.14 6.70
C ILE A 139 16.46 6.60 8.10
N LEU A 140 16.78 5.31 8.19
CA LEU A 140 17.15 4.63 9.43
C LEU A 140 18.63 4.22 9.35
N ASP A 141 19.50 5.00 10.00
CA ASP A 141 20.95 4.79 9.93
C ASP A 141 21.46 3.63 10.79
N LYS A 142 20.63 3.14 11.73
CA LYS A 142 21.04 2.13 12.72
C LYS A 142 19.92 1.12 12.96
N ILE A 143 19.77 0.19 12.02
CA ILE A 143 18.91 -0.98 12.22
C ILE A 143 19.76 -2.05 12.90
N GLU A 144 19.50 -2.30 14.18
CA GLU A 144 20.09 -3.44 14.87
C GLU A 144 19.45 -4.72 14.33
N PHE A 145 20.26 -5.60 13.74
CA PHE A 145 19.77 -6.91 13.33
C PHE A 145 19.41 -7.72 14.57
N ARG A 146 18.16 -8.21 14.61
CA ARG A 146 17.74 -9.18 15.61
C ARG A 146 18.65 -10.40 15.49
N GLU A 147 19.32 -10.75 16.58
CA GLU A 147 20.29 -11.87 16.66
C GLU A 147 21.68 -11.64 16.00
N SER A 148 22.12 -10.41 15.77
CA SER A 148 23.51 -10.13 15.29
C SER A 148 24.62 -10.75 16.16
N ASN A 149 24.32 -11.02 17.44
CA ASN A 149 25.24 -11.63 18.40
C ASN A 149 25.19 -13.17 18.44
N LYS A 150 24.35 -13.83 17.63
CA LYS A 150 24.40 -15.29 17.47
C LYS A 150 25.35 -15.63 16.34
N SER A 151 26.64 -15.73 16.65
CA SER A 151 27.54 -16.52 15.83
C SER A 151 27.16 -17.99 16.02
N TYR A 152 26.62 -18.62 14.98
CA TYR A 152 26.66 -20.09 14.90
C TYR A 152 28.12 -20.46 14.63
N LEU A 153 28.88 -20.69 15.69
CA LEU A 153 30.15 -21.39 15.58
C LEU A 153 29.82 -22.81 15.10
N LEU A 154 29.92 -23.04 13.79
CA LEU A 154 30.18 -24.39 13.29
C LEU A 154 31.57 -24.76 13.83
N LYS A 155 31.60 -25.38 15.01
CA LYS A 155 32.78 -26.10 15.47
C LYS A 155 32.95 -27.31 14.57
N ASP A 156 33.52 -27.11 13.38
CA ASP A 156 34.17 -28.20 12.66
C ASP A 156 35.52 -28.48 13.34
N ASP A 157 35.46 -28.86 14.62
CA ASP A 157 36.60 -29.41 15.35
C ASP A 157 36.76 -30.86 14.86
N ILE A 158 37.88 -31.16 14.18
CA ILE A 158 38.27 -32.52 13.75
C ILE A 158 38.19 -33.53 14.91
N THR A 159 38.37 -33.06 16.15
CA THR A 159 38.28 -33.89 17.36
C THR A 159 36.86 -34.35 17.69
N THR A 160 35.83 -33.58 17.30
CA THR A 160 34.40 -33.92 17.48
C THR A 160 33.83 -34.71 16.30
N PHE A 161 34.54 -34.80 15.17
CA PHE A 161 34.12 -35.62 14.02
C PHE A 161 33.96 -37.10 14.40
N ALA A 162 34.77 -37.59 15.35
CA ALA A 162 34.69 -38.96 15.86
C ALA A 162 33.47 -39.22 16.77
N GLU A 163 32.80 -38.17 17.25
CA GLU A 163 31.60 -38.26 18.09
C GLU A 163 30.30 -38.26 17.25
N GLY A 164 30.41 -38.06 15.93
CA GLY A 164 29.27 -38.13 15.02
C GLY A 164 28.81 -39.56 14.77
N GLU A 165 27.49 -39.79 14.71
CA GLU A 165 26.91 -41.06 14.31
C GLU A 165 26.81 -41.15 12.77
N CYS A 166 27.47 -42.14 12.16
CA CYS A 166 27.32 -42.41 10.73
C CYS A 166 26.03 -43.20 10.46
N HIS A 167 24.92 -42.51 10.24
CA HIS A 167 23.67 -43.16 9.85
C HIS A 167 23.77 -43.78 8.44
N ASN A 168 23.27 -45.02 8.31
CA ASN A 168 23.18 -45.77 7.04
C ASN A 168 24.50 -46.19 6.36
N MET A 169 25.61 -46.16 7.08
CA MET A 169 26.90 -46.63 6.59
C MET A 169 27.20 -48.05 7.07
N LYS A 170 27.55 -48.97 6.16
CA LYS A 170 28.01 -50.33 6.49
C LYS A 170 29.38 -50.60 5.86
N ILE A 171 30.24 -51.30 6.61
CA ILE A 171 31.54 -51.77 6.12
C ILE A 171 31.33 -53.17 5.56
N THR A 172 31.50 -53.32 4.25
CA THR A 172 31.38 -54.60 3.54
C THR A 172 32.76 -55.05 3.06
N SER A 173 32.95 -56.32 2.69
CA SER A 173 34.23 -56.87 2.23
C SER A 173 34.85 -56.15 1.03
N ASN A 174 34.06 -55.36 0.31
CA ASN A 174 34.46 -54.60 -0.88
C ASN A 174 34.59 -53.09 -0.62
N GLY A 175 34.52 -52.64 0.64
CA GLY A 175 34.66 -51.25 1.04
C GLY A 175 33.46 -50.68 1.79
N LEU A 176 33.50 -49.38 2.05
CA LEU A 176 32.45 -48.60 2.69
C LEU A 176 31.27 -48.40 1.72
N THR A 177 30.08 -48.84 2.10
CA THR A 177 28.85 -48.69 1.31
C THR A 177 27.79 -47.95 2.11
N ILE A 178 27.11 -47.00 1.45
CA ILE A 178 25.95 -46.28 2.01
C ILE A 178 24.70 -46.99 1.53
N ASP A 179 23.90 -47.52 2.46
CA ASP A 179 22.60 -48.11 2.10
C ASP A 179 21.62 -47.01 1.66
N ALA A 180 20.75 -47.31 0.70
CA ALA A 180 19.69 -46.39 0.30
C ALA A 180 18.59 -46.36 1.37
N MET A 181 18.30 -45.19 1.92
CA MET A 181 17.14 -44.98 2.80
C MET A 181 15.88 -44.77 1.93
N ASN A 182 14.85 -45.59 2.15
CA ASN A 182 13.54 -45.39 1.52
C ASN A 182 12.80 -44.23 2.22
N ASN A 183 13.19 -42.99 1.90
CA ASN A 183 12.58 -41.78 2.43
C ASN A 183 11.38 -41.35 1.58
N THR A 184 10.34 -42.19 1.51
CA THR A 184 9.08 -41.75 0.92
C THR A 184 8.33 -40.88 1.93
N TRP A 185 7.71 -39.80 1.45
CA TRP A 185 6.87 -38.90 2.27
C TRP A 185 5.82 -39.67 3.09
N GLY A 186 5.33 -40.81 2.60
CA GLY A 186 4.37 -41.64 3.32
C GLY A 186 4.91 -42.30 4.60
N ILE A 187 6.22 -42.59 4.69
CA ILE A 187 6.82 -43.23 5.87
C ILE A 187 7.14 -42.18 6.96
N LEU A 188 7.56 -40.98 6.56
CA LEU A 188 7.90 -39.89 7.49
C LEU A 188 6.68 -39.33 8.24
N TYR A 189 5.48 -39.44 7.65
CA TYR A 189 4.22 -38.92 8.19
C TYR A 189 3.19 -40.01 8.49
N ALA A 190 3.59 -41.29 8.56
CA ALA A 190 2.67 -42.40 8.80
C ALA A 190 1.86 -42.30 10.11
N ASN A 191 2.39 -41.58 11.11
CA ASN A 191 1.76 -41.43 12.43
C ASN A 191 1.10 -40.07 12.65
N THR A 192 1.02 -39.20 11.64
CA THR A 192 0.24 -37.97 11.76
C THR A 192 -1.22 -38.28 11.44
N THR A 193 -2.10 -38.09 12.42
CA THR A 193 -3.56 -38.19 12.27
C THR A 193 -4.00 -37.38 11.05
N ASN A 194 -4.71 -38.03 10.13
CA ASN A 194 -5.25 -37.35 8.97
C ASN A 194 -6.33 -36.36 9.42
N TRP A 195 -6.44 -35.24 8.72
CA TRP A 195 -7.34 -34.14 9.10
C TRP A 195 -8.83 -34.55 9.21
N GLY A 196 -9.20 -35.69 8.60
CA GLY A 196 -10.55 -36.28 8.69
C GLY A 196 -10.84 -37.08 9.97
N ASP A 197 -9.82 -37.49 10.73
CA ASP A 197 -10.01 -38.32 11.94
C ASP A 197 -10.46 -37.49 13.16
N ASN A 198 -10.35 -36.17 13.10
CA ASN A 198 -10.77 -35.24 14.17
C ASN A 198 -12.27 -34.90 14.16
N CYS A 199 -13.07 -35.48 13.25
CA CYS A 199 -14.48 -35.12 13.08
C CYS A 199 -15.48 -36.02 13.81
N ASN A 200 -15.04 -37.05 14.55
CA ASN A 200 -15.94 -37.87 15.37
C ASN A 200 -15.84 -37.50 16.86
N GLY A 201 -16.25 -36.28 17.19
CA GLY A 201 -16.69 -35.93 18.53
C GLY A 201 -18.14 -36.33 18.70
N ASN A 202 -18.39 -37.34 19.53
CA ASN A 202 -19.73 -37.82 19.89
C ASN A 202 -20.60 -36.67 20.45
N TYR A 203 -21.81 -36.54 19.90
CA TYR A 203 -22.93 -35.83 20.52
C TYR A 203 -23.48 -36.62 21.71
#